data_AF-A0A151ZBH4-F1
#
_entry.id   AF-A0A151ZBH4-F1
#
_cell.length_a   1.000
_cell.length_b   1.000
_cell.length_c   1.000
_cell.angle_alpha   90.00
_cell.angle_beta   90.00
_cell.angle_gamma   90.00
#
_symmetry.space_group_name_H-M   'P 1'
#
loop_
_entity.id
_entity.type
_entity.pdbx_description
1 polymer ?
#
loop_
_entity_poly.entity_id
_entity_poly.type
_entity_poly.pdbx_seq_one_letter_code
_entity_poly.pdbx_strand_id
1 'polypeptide(L)' 'MIRYLSNKPTFLQFSSVDKMFKLSVNIHPNSKTSSIESFDDKNNEMSIKISEAPVDGKANKELIDFLSNV' A
#
# COMPACT_ATOMS: atom_id res chain seq x y z
N MET A 1 -8.67 5.37 59.18
CA MET A 1 -7.62 4.90 58.25
C MET A 1 -8.28 4.66 56.88
N ILE A 2 -8.17 5.62 55.96
CA ILE A 2 -8.87 5.57 54.66
C ILE A 2 -7.82 5.31 53.59
N ARG A 3 -7.94 4.18 52.88
CA ARG A 3 -7.05 3.81 51.75
C ARG A 3 -7.48 4.60 50.52
N TYR A 4 -6.62 5.47 50.02
CA TYR A 4 -6.77 6.06 48.69
C TYR A 4 -6.27 5.06 47.64
N LEU A 5 -7.18 4.59 46.78
CA LEU A 5 -6.84 3.79 45.60
C LEU A 5 -6.34 4.73 44.50
N SER A 6 -5.13 4.45 44.02
CA SER A 6 -4.43 5.18 42.96
C SER A 6 -5.12 5.01 41.60
N ASN A 7 -5.93 5.97 41.18
CA ASN A 7 -6.42 6.07 39.80
C ASN A 7 -5.28 6.56 38.88
N LYS A 8 -4.55 5.62 38.27
CA LYS A 8 -3.70 5.95 37.11
C LYS A 8 -4.61 6.12 35.89
N PRO A 9 -4.53 7.23 35.14
CA PRO A 9 -5.27 7.35 33.90
C PRO A 9 -4.73 6.34 32.89
N THR A 10 -5.59 5.39 32.50
CA THR A 10 -5.34 4.52 31.35
C THR A 10 -5.35 5.39 30.10
N PHE A 11 -4.19 5.59 29.49
CA PHE A 11 -4.13 6.16 28.14
C PHE A 11 -4.77 5.13 27.19
N LEU A 12 -5.93 5.48 26.65
CA LEU A 12 -6.56 4.73 25.57
C LEU A 12 -5.66 4.87 24.34
N GLN A 13 -5.01 3.77 23.95
CA GLN A 13 -4.28 3.69 22.69
C GLN A 13 -5.31 3.72 21.56
N PHE A 14 -5.42 4.87 20.88
CA PHE A 14 -6.23 4.99 19.67
C PHE A 14 -5.57 4.14 18.57
N SER A 15 -6.08 2.93 18.35
CA SER A 15 -5.80 2.17 17.13
C SER A 15 -6.45 2.92 15.98
N SER A 16 -5.67 3.77 15.29
CA SER A 16 -6.08 4.33 14.02
C SER A 16 -6.43 3.16 13.12
N VAL A 17 -7.70 3.05 12.75
CA VAL A 17 -8.22 1.95 11.93
C VAL A 17 -7.45 1.92 10.62
N ASP A 18 -6.64 0.88 10.43
CA ASP A 18 -5.87 0.61 9.23
C ASP A 18 -6.81 0.60 8.02
N LYS A 19 -6.85 1.69 7.25
CA LYS A 19 -7.45 1.69 5.92
C LYS A 19 -6.49 0.99 4.96
N MET A 20 -6.40 -0.32 5.11
CA MET A 20 -5.66 -1.17 4.20
C MET A 20 -6.61 -1.64 3.09
N PHE A 21 -6.27 -1.35 1.84
CA PHE A 21 -6.96 -1.90 0.68
C PHE A 21 -6.03 -2.90 -0.02
N LYS A 22 -6.62 -3.98 -0.54
CA LYS A 22 -5.91 -4.96 -1.36
C LYS A 22 -6.27 -4.73 -2.82
N LEU A 23 -5.25 -4.54 -3.66
CA LEU A 23 -5.39 -4.38 -5.09
C LEU A 23 -4.63 -5.52 -5.79
N SER A 24 -5.26 -6.20 -6.73
CA SER A 24 -4.56 -7.11 -7.63
C SER A 24 -3.96 -6.29 -8.77
N VAL A 25 -2.67 -6.49 -9.05
CA VAL A 25 -1.97 -5.76 -10.10
C VAL A 25 -1.31 -6.73 -11.08
N ASN A 26 -1.49 -6.48 -12.37
CA ASN A 26 -0.77 -7.12 -13.44
C ASN A 26 0.28 -6.16 -14.00
N ILE A 27 1.53 -6.61 -14.04
CA ILE A 27 2.67 -5.74 -14.30
C ILE A 27 3.32 -6.11 -15.62
N HIS A 28 3.42 -5.10 -16.48
CA HIS A 28 4.10 -5.17 -17.77
C HIS A 28 5.43 -4.39 -17.70
N PRO A 29 6.55 -5.07 -17.39
CA PRO A 29 7.86 -4.43 -17.27
C PRO A 29 8.48 -4.13 -18.64
N ASN A 30 9.59 -3.38 -18.64
CA ASN A 30 10.29 -2.91 -19.85
C ASN A 30 9.41 -2.03 -20.77
N SER A 31 8.48 -1.27 -20.21
CA SER A 31 7.76 -0.25 -20.96
C SER A 31 8.67 0.95 -21.25
N LYS A 32 8.33 1.76 -22.26
CA LYS A 32 9.05 3.03 -22.49
C LYS A 32 8.78 4.05 -21.38
N THR A 33 7.60 3.96 -20.76
CA THR A 33 7.11 4.87 -19.74
C THR A 33 6.22 4.14 -18.76
N SER A 34 6.20 4.58 -17.51
CA SER A 34 5.37 4.00 -16.44
C SER A 34 3.98 4.64 -16.45
N SER A 35 2.93 3.81 -16.52
CA SER A 35 1.55 4.26 -16.69
C SER A 35 0.54 3.17 -16.30
N ILE A 36 -0.63 3.59 -15.80
CA ILE A 36 -1.78 2.70 -15.63
C ILE A 36 -2.45 2.52 -16.99
N GLU A 37 -2.60 1.28 -17.46
CA GLU A 37 -3.23 0.98 -18.76
C GLU A 37 -4.73 0.79 -18.66
N SER A 38 -5.17 0.02 -17.67
CA SER A 38 -6.58 -0.32 -17.49
C SER A 38 -6.86 -0.78 -16.07
N PHE A 39 -8.14 -0.69 -15.70
CA PHE A 39 -8.67 -1.27 -14.48
C PHE A 39 -9.86 -2.15 -14.85
N ASP A 40 -9.82 -3.41 -14.45
CA ASP A 40 -10.93 -4.36 -14.59
C ASP A 40 -11.73 -4.38 -13.29
N ASP A 41 -12.86 -3.67 -13.29
CA ASP A 41 -13.78 -3.60 -12.16
C ASP A 41 -14.32 -4.98 -11.73
N LYS A 42 -14.42 -5.95 -12.65
CA LYS A 42 -15.00 -7.27 -12.34
C LYS A 42 -14.04 -8.13 -11.55
N ASN A 43 -12.76 -8.06 -11.87
CA ASN A 43 -11.71 -8.85 -11.23
C ASN A 43 -10.91 -8.05 -10.20
N ASN A 44 -11.22 -6.76 -10.04
CA ASN A 44 -10.49 -5.81 -9.19
C ASN A 44 -8.98 -5.83 -9.49
N GLU A 45 -8.66 -5.84 -10.78
CA GLU A 45 -7.31 -6.01 -11.30
C GLU A 45 -6.88 -4.78 -12.09
N MET A 46 -5.72 -4.23 -11.75
CA MET A 46 -5.14 -3.08 -12.43
C MET A 46 -3.94 -3.50 -13.28
N SER A 47 -3.97 -3.16 -14.56
CA SER A 47 -2.82 -3.37 -15.46
C SER A 47 -1.91 -2.14 -15.44
N ILE A 48 -0.64 -2.33 -15.08
CA ILE A 48 0.34 -1.26 -14.94
C ILE A 48 1.55 -1.58 -15.81
N LYS A 49 1.95 -0.60 -16.62
CA LYS A 49 3.24 -0.58 -17.30
C LYS A 49 4.26 0.13 -16.42
N ILE A 50 5.46 -0.45 -16.32
CA ILE A 50 6.60 0.14 -15.62
C ILE A 50 7.84 0.07 -16.52
N SER A 51 8.71 1.07 -16.39
CA SER A 51 9.84 1.25 -17.29
C SER A 51 11.00 0.30 -16.98
N GLU A 52 11.16 -0.05 -15.70
CA GLU A 52 12.21 -0.92 -15.22
C GLU A 52 12.02 -2.37 -15.63
N ALA A 53 13.15 -3.07 -15.71
CA ALA A 53 13.21 -4.48 -16.04
C ALA A 53 12.77 -5.36 -14.87
N PRO A 54 12.24 -6.58 -15.12
CA PRO A 54 11.85 -7.54 -14.09
C PRO A 54 13.06 -8.32 -13.55
N VAL A 55 14.17 -7.62 -13.30
CA VAL A 55 15.43 -8.17 -12.77
C VAL A 55 15.77 -7.49 -11.45
N ASP A 56 16.37 -8.24 -10.54
CA ASP A 56 16.86 -7.74 -9.24
C ASP A 56 15.82 -6.95 -8.42
N GLY A 57 14.52 -7.21 -8.63
CA GLY A 57 13.44 -6.50 -7.95
C GLY A 57 13.26 -5.03 -8.37
N LYS A 58 13.92 -4.56 -9.43
CA LYS A 58 13.82 -3.16 -9.91
C LYS A 58 12.39 -2.77 -10.25
N ALA A 59 11.69 -3.62 -11.00
CA ALA A 59 10.27 -3.49 -11.30
C ALA A 59 9.40 -3.31 -10.03
N ASN A 60 9.68 -4.06 -8.96
CA ASN A 60 8.91 -3.95 -7.71
C ASN A 60 9.20 -2.63 -7.00
N LYS A 61 10.46 -2.19 -7.01
CA LYS A 61 10.84 -0.91 -6.42
C LYS A 61 10.16 0.25 -7.15
N GLU A 62 10.21 0.26 -8.47
CA GLU A 62 9.54 1.28 -9.28
C GLU A 62 8.02 1.25 -9.09
N LEU A 63 7.40 0.07 -8.99
CA LEU A 63 5.98 -0.05 -8.70
C LEU A 63 5.61 0.60 -7.36
N ILE A 64 6.37 0.32 -6.31
CA ILE A 64 6.12 0.91 -4.98
C ILE A 64 6.28 2.42 -5.06
N ASP A 65 7.34 2.90 -5.68
CA ASP A 65 7.60 4.33 -5.85
C ASP A 65 6.50 5.01 -6.68
N PHE A 66 6.01 4.34 -7.73
CA PHE A 66 4.91 4.82 -8.57
C PHE A 66 3.61 4.91 -7.78
N LEU A 67 3.18 3.85 -7.09
CA LEU A 67 1.94 3.84 -6.32
C LEU A 67 1.99 4.71 -5.05
N SER A 68 3.18 4.97 -4.50
CA SER A 68 3.34 5.83 -3.33
C SER A 68 3.31 7.32 -3.66
N ASN A 69 3.59 7.68 -4.92
CA ASN A 69 3.57 9.07 -5.40
C ASN A 69 2.25 9.49 -6.04
N VAL A 70 1.35 8.53 -6.32
CA VAL A 70 -0.02 8.78 -6.82
C VAL A 70 -0.93 9.12 -5.64
#